data_AF-A0A3N5VIL0-F1
#
_entry.id   AF-A0A3N5VIL0-F1
#
_cell.length_a   1.000
_cell.length_b   1.000
_cell.length_c   1.000
_cell.angle_alpha   90.00
_cell.angle_beta   90.00
_cell.angle_gamma   90.00
#
_symmetry.space_group_name_H-M   'P 1'
#
loop_
_entity.id
_entity.type
_entity.pdbx_description
1 polymer ?
#
loop_
_entity_poly.entity_id
_entity_poly.type
_entity_poly.pdbx_seq_one_letter_code
_entity_poly.pdbx_strand_id
1 'polypeptide(L)'
;MRTTIDLPDNLFREVKATAASRGLKLKDFITAALRGALHPSSDTGPLEPSPEEIHRERMLRHFQRMAEDRKQTEPVGKLERVSLHERHV
;
A
#
# COMPACT_ATOMS: atom_id res chain seq x y z
N MET A 1 -1.54 -1.41 -40.55
CA MET A 1 -0.81 -0.27 -41.13
C MET A 1 0.66 -0.37 -40.74
N ARG A 2 1.59 0.00 -41.61
CA ARG A 2 3.03 0.11 -41.28
C ARG A 2 3.34 1.57 -41.00
N THR A 3 3.94 1.84 -39.86
CA THR A 3 4.27 3.20 -39.41
C THR A 3 5.76 3.28 -39.17
N THR A 4 6.39 4.34 -39.67
CA THR A 4 7.80 4.66 -39.37
C THR A 4 7.80 5.73 -38.30
N ILE A 5 8.53 5.50 -37.21
CA ILE A 5 8.71 6.44 -36.11
C ILE A 5 10.20 6.71 -35.95
N ASP A 6 10.55 7.96 -35.69
CA ASP A 6 11.91 8.32 -35.31
C ASP A 6 12.10 8.02 -33.82
N LEU A 7 13.10 7.22 -33.48
CA LEU A 7 13.38 6.82 -32.10
C LEU A 7 14.88 6.92 -31.85
N PRO A 8 15.32 7.69 -30.84
CA PRO A 8 16.74 7.78 -30.51
C PRO A 8 17.36 6.41 -30.25
N ASP A 9 18.56 6.17 -30.76
CA ASP A 9 19.26 4.88 -30.68
C ASP A 9 19.34 4.33 -29.24
N ASN A 10 19.58 5.19 -28.26
CA ASN A 10 19.65 4.81 -26.86
C ASN A 10 18.33 4.22 -26.37
N LEU A 11 17.21 4.87 -26.70
CA LEU A 11 15.87 4.41 -26.34
C LEU A 11 15.51 3.14 -27.10
N PHE A 12 15.87 3.04 -28.38
CA PHE A 12 15.64 1.81 -29.15
C PHE A 12 16.34 0.59 -28.54
N ARG A 13 17.60 0.75 -28.10
CA ARG A 13 18.38 -0.32 -27.44
C ARG A 13 17.71 -0.79 -26.16
N GLU A 14 17.28 0.15 -25.33
CA GLU A 14 16.59 -0.15 -24.07
C GLU A 14 15.26 -0.89 -24.33
N VAL A 15 14.42 -0.36 -25.21
CA VAL A 15 13.14 -0.97 -25.59
C VAL A 15 13.35 -2.39 -26.11
N LYS A 16 14.38 -2.61 -26.94
CA LYS A 16 14.71 -3.94 -27.47
C LYS A 16 15.15 -4.90 -26.36
N ALA A 17 15.99 -4.45 -25.43
CA ALA A 17 16.43 -5.25 -24.28
C ALA A 17 15.23 -5.62 -23.40
N THR A 18 14.39 -4.64 -23.04
CA THR A 18 13.19 -4.87 -22.22
C THR A 18 12.20 -5.83 -22.88
N ALA A 19 11.99 -5.70 -24.20
CA ALA A 19 11.11 -6.62 -24.94
C ALA A 19 11.66 -8.05 -24.91
N ALA A 20 12.97 -8.22 -25.12
CA ALA A 20 13.63 -9.53 -25.07
C ALA A 20 13.55 -10.15 -23.67
N SER A 21 13.82 -9.37 -22.62
CA SER A 21 13.72 -9.83 -21.22
C SER A 21 12.31 -10.29 -20.85
N ARG A 22 11.28 -9.71 -21.47
CA ARG A 22 9.87 -10.10 -21.26
C ARG A 22 9.41 -11.21 -22.21
N GLY A 23 10.27 -11.71 -23.10
CA GLY A 23 9.90 -12.72 -24.11
C GLY A 23 8.90 -12.22 -25.16
N LEU A 24 8.77 -10.91 -25.34
CA LEU A 24 7.82 -10.30 -26.27
C LEU A 24 8.50 -9.87 -27.56
N LYS A 25 7.77 -9.93 -28.68
CA LYS A 25 8.24 -9.30 -29.92
C LYS A 25 8.22 -7.79 -29.74
N LEU A 26 9.23 -7.11 -30.31
CA LEU A 26 9.38 -5.66 -30.23
C LEU A 26 8.12 -4.90 -30.65
N LYS A 27 7.46 -5.34 -31.73
CA LYS A 27 6.20 -4.74 -32.21
C LYS A 27 5.07 -4.83 -31.17
N ASP A 28 4.97 -5.95 -30.46
CA ASP A 28 3.89 -6.21 -29.52
C ASP A 28 4.13 -5.42 -28.24
N PHE A 29 5.39 -5.33 -27.81
CA PHE A 29 5.83 -4.47 -26.71
C PHE A 29 5.51 -2.99 -26.97
N ILE A 30 5.90 -2.45 -28.14
CA ILE A 30 5.63 -1.06 -28.51
C ILE A 30 4.11 -0.80 -28.60
N THR A 31 3.36 -1.74 -29.18
CA THR A 31 1.89 -1.62 -29.29
C THR A 31 1.22 -1.58 -27.92
N ALA A 32 1.66 -2.43 -26.99
CA ALA A 32 1.15 -2.46 -25.62
C ALA A 32 1.49 -1.17 -24.85
N ALA A 33 2.72 -0.68 -24.99
CA ALA A 33 3.16 0.57 -24.38
C ALA A 33 2.34 1.78 -24.89
N LEU A 34 2.13 1.88 -26.20
CA LEU A 34 1.27 2.93 -26.79
C LEU A 34 -0.18 2.82 -26.33
N ARG A 35 -0.72 1.60 -26.22
CA ARG A 35 -2.07 1.38 -25.71
C ARG A 35 -2.21 1.81 -24.25
N GLY A 36 -1.23 1.49 -23.40
CA GLY A 36 -1.20 1.92 -22.01
C GLY A 36 -1.03 3.43 -21.85
N ALA A 37 -0.30 4.09 -22.76
CA ALA A 37 -0.14 5.54 -22.76
C ALA A 37 -1.41 6.29 -23.22
N LEU A 38 -2.16 5.73 -24.18
CA LEU A 38 -3.39 6.34 -24.73
C LEU A 38 -4.63 6.05 -23.89
N HIS A 39 -4.65 4.87 -23.27
CA HIS A 39 -5.62 4.52 -22.25
C HIS A 39 -4.85 4.40 -20.93
N PRO A 40 -4.46 5.53 -20.31
CA PRO A 40 -4.20 5.51 -18.90
C PRO A 40 -5.55 5.16 -18.30
N SER A 41 -5.82 3.87 -18.13
CA SER A 41 -6.89 3.41 -17.27
C SER A 41 -6.72 4.25 -16.01
N SER A 42 -7.82 4.82 -15.57
CA SER A 42 -8.01 5.38 -14.24
C SER A 42 -7.78 4.32 -13.15
N ASP A 43 -6.65 3.63 -13.18
CA ASP A 43 -6.00 2.89 -12.09
C ASP A 43 -5.06 3.83 -11.31
N THR A 44 -5.11 5.13 -11.62
CA THR A 44 -5.00 6.17 -10.60
C THR A 44 -6.40 6.73 -10.29
N GLY A 45 -7.39 5.86 -10.10
CA GLY A 45 -8.43 6.15 -9.11
C GLY A 45 -7.76 6.28 -7.74
N PRO A 46 -8.41 6.90 -6.73
CA PRO A 46 -7.85 6.89 -5.37
C PRO A 46 -7.48 5.43 -5.07
N LEU A 47 -6.24 5.18 -4.62
CA LEU A 47 -5.86 3.88 -4.09
C LEU A 47 -6.98 3.46 -3.14
N GLU A 48 -7.86 2.55 -3.57
CA GLU A 48 -8.72 1.84 -2.65
C GLU A 48 -7.73 1.10 -1.77
N PRO A 49 -7.62 1.47 -0.49
CA PRO A 49 -6.56 0.96 0.36
C PRO A 49 -6.66 -0.55 0.35
N SER A 50 -5.52 -1.21 0.14
CA SER A 50 -5.47 -2.67 0.18
C SER A 50 -6.15 -3.15 1.46
N PRO A 51 -6.86 -4.30 1.46
CA PRO A 51 -7.44 -4.87 2.68
C PRO A 51 -6.44 -4.92 3.85
N GLU A 52 -5.14 -5.02 3.55
CA GLU A 52 -4.05 -4.95 4.53
C GLU A 52 -3.81 -3.55 5.10
N GLU A 53 -3.95 -2.48 4.30
CA GLU A 53 -3.82 -1.09 4.74
C GLU A 53 -5.00 -0.68 5.62
N ILE A 54 -6.23 -1.08 5.25
CA ILE A 54 -7.42 -0.88 6.09
C ILE A 54 -7.25 -1.61 7.44
N HIS A 55 -6.76 -2.84 7.41
CA HIS A 55 -6.53 -3.62 8.62
C HIS A 55 -5.44 -2.98 9.51
N ARG A 56 -4.33 -2.54 8.91
CA ARG A 56 -3.23 -1.86 9.60
C ARG A 56 -3.69 -0.54 10.22
N GLU A 57 -4.44 0.28 9.49
CA GLU A 57 -4.97 1.56 10.00
C GLU A 57 -5.96 1.32 11.14
N ARG A 58 -6.84 0.32 11.02
CA ARG A 58 -7.77 -0.07 12.09
C ARG A 58 -7.03 -0.52 13.35
N MET A 59 -5.96 -1.29 13.19
CA MET A 59 -5.11 -1.73 14.30
C MET A 59 -4.40 -0.54 14.96
N LEU A 60 -3.83 0.39 14.18
CA LEU A 60 -3.16 1.58 14.71
C LEU A 60 -4.13 2.47 15.49
N ARG A 61 -5.34 2.71 14.99
CA ARG A 61 -6.38 3.45 15.74
C ARG A 61 -6.78 2.74 17.03
N HIS A 62 -6.86 1.41 17.01
CA HIS A 62 -7.17 0.64 18.21
C HIS A 62 -6.05 0.76 19.27
N PHE A 63 -4.80 0.65 18.84
CA PHE A 63 -3.64 0.86 19.72
C PHE A 63 -3.55 2.27 20.28
N GLN A 64 -3.88 3.29 19.47
CA GLN A 64 -3.93 4.68 19.94
C GLN A 64 -5.00 4.88 21.02
N ARG A 65 -6.21 4.35 20.84
CA ARG A 65 -7.25 4.36 21.89
C ARG A 65 -6.78 3.68 23.17
N MET A 66 -6.16 2.51 23.07
CA MET A 66 -5.63 1.79 24.23
C MET A 66 -4.51 2.56 24.94
N ALA A 67 -3.70 3.30 24.19
CA ALA A 67 -2.65 4.17 24.74
C ALA A 67 -3.23 5.42 25.42
N GLU A 68 -4.35 5.95 24.93
CA GLU A 68 -5.09 7.05 25.55
C GLU A 68 -5.78 6.60 26.84
N ASP A 69 -6.41 5.43 26.86
CA ASP A 69 -7.05 4.86 28.04
C ASP A 69 -6.03 4.55 29.16
N ARG A 70 -4.77 4.22 28.79
CA ARG A 70 -3.66 4.11 29.75
C ARG A 70 -3.36 5.41 30.51
N LYS A 71 -3.74 6.58 29.98
CA LYS A 71 -3.64 7.85 30.73
C LYS A 71 -4.72 7.97 31.82
N GLN A 72 -5.76 7.14 31.76
CA GLN A 72 -6.90 7.18 32.69
C GLN A 72 -6.81 6.11 33.79
N THR A 73 -6.00 5.08 33.61
CA THR A 73 -5.70 4.12 34.68
C THR A 73 -4.49 4.60 35.45
N GLU A 74 -4.72 5.42 36.49
CA GLU A 74 -3.71 5.56 37.53
C GLU A 74 -3.40 4.15 38.05
N PRO A 75 -2.12 3.75 38.17
CA PRO A 75 -1.79 2.47 38.76
C PRO A 75 -2.43 2.45 40.14
N VAL A 76 -3.37 1.53 40.36
CA VAL A 76 -3.89 1.27 41.70
C VAL A 76 -2.63 0.99 42.53
N GLY A 77 -2.33 1.90 43.46
CA GLY A 77 -1.11 1.86 44.25
C GLY A 77 -1.01 0.54 45.02
N LYS A 78 0.00 0.39 45.89
CA LYS A 78 0.14 -0.84 46.68
C LYS A 78 -1.19 -1.17 47.39
N LEU A 79 -1.84 -2.23 46.95
CA LEU A 79 -3.05 -2.76 47.55
C LEU A 79 -2.64 -3.41 48.87
N GLU A 80 -2.81 -2.69 49.98
CA GLU A 80 -2.60 -3.22 51.33
C GLU A 80 -3.60 -4.36 51.58
N ARG A 81 -3.13 -5.50 52.10
CA ARG A 81 -3.95 -6.72 52.30
C ARG A 81 -5.23 -6.50 53.12
N VAL A 82 -5.26 -5.43 53.91
CA VAL A 82 -6.35 -5.08 54.81
C VAL A 82 -7.58 -4.55 54.05
N SER A 83 -7.40 -3.97 52.85
CA SER A 83 -8.49 -3.36 52.06
C SER A 83 -9.29 -4.35 51.21
N LEU A 84 -9.00 -5.65 51.29
CA LEU A 84 -9.66 -6.69 50.48
C LEU A 84 -10.93 -7.27 51.14
N HIS A 85 -11.23 -6.96 52.40
CA HIS A 85 -12.29 -7.64 53.17
C HIS A 85 -13.48 -6.77 53.57
N GLU A 86 -13.52 -5.47 53.25
CA GLU A 86 -14.72 -4.66 53.50
C GLU A 86 -15.72 -4.80 52.34
N ARG A 87 -16.41 -5.94 52.30
CA ARG A 87 -17.76 -5.99 51.75
C ARG A 87 -18.70 -5.55 52.87
N HIS A 88 -19.10 -4.29 52.86
CA HIS A 88 -20.27 -3.85 53.62
C HIS A 88 -21.50 -4.62 53.09
N VAL A 89 -22.13 -5.34 54.01
CA VAL A 89 -23.45 -5.98 53.85
C VAL A 89 -24.53 -4.90 53.88
#